data_AF-A0A536EG19-F1
#
_entry.id   AF-A0A536EG19-F1
#
_cell.length_a   1.000
_cell.length_b   1.000
_cell.length_c   1.000
_cell.angle_alpha   90.00
_cell.angle_beta   90.00
_cell.angle_gamma   90.00
#
_symmetry.space_group_name_H-M   'P 1'
#
loop_
_entity.id
_entity.type
_entity.pdbx_description
1 polymer ?
#
loop_
_entity_poly.entity_id
_entity_poly.type
_entity_poly.pdbx_seq_one_letter_code
_entity_poly.pdbx_strand_id
1 'polypeptide(L)'
;MLAEAASPPQLPSPEELRHFVRAQLTLQVDPEILDPFCANPNRNAILKDRIRDAITQRHLTPTSDLVDCLFDEIVGLGPLQPLMADPEISDILVNRFDEIYIERRGQLEFVSNAFRDEAQLEQVIQKIVALVGREINIEKPLVDARMVDGSRANAVYAPVGGPTLCIRKFNRVRLALLPDERDPSQASWASTGGLSLQMGAFLEAMAVARANILIAGATGSGKSTLLRSIVSAFPEEERVITIEDTAELELDNPHWVKLECVHSRELAGKTTQDRRLDVADLVQNALRMRPDRLIIGEIRHSKEAYYVLEALNTGHDGSATTIHASSCSDALARLELLISRDFAQLSPPEIRRYIARVFDLVIFVGRLRDGRRCVQEIAELRDVDANGRYELCSVFTSEPTTGRHGIEVDFTPVPDYRPGARLIRKLGLQGMRWMS
;
A
#
# COMPACT_ATOMS: atom_id res chain seq x y z
N MET A 1 50.68 -16.98 54.30
CA MET A 1 49.77 -16.06 53.59
C MET A 1 49.84 -16.42 52.11
N LEU A 2 48.92 -17.26 51.65
CA LEU A 2 48.73 -17.52 50.22
C LEU A 2 47.77 -16.44 49.72
N ALA A 3 48.25 -15.61 48.80
CA ALA A 3 47.41 -14.61 48.13
C ALA A 3 46.44 -15.35 47.21
N GLU A 4 45.13 -15.23 47.49
CA GLU A 4 44.09 -15.61 46.53
C GLU A 4 44.26 -14.75 45.28
N ALA A 5 44.66 -15.39 44.18
CA ALA A 5 44.61 -14.79 42.87
C ALA A 5 43.14 -14.52 42.54
N ALA A 6 42.75 -13.25 42.54
CA ALA A 6 41.43 -12.83 42.09
C ALA A 6 41.22 -13.33 40.65
N SER A 7 40.23 -14.19 40.46
CA SER A 7 39.79 -14.64 39.15
C SER A 7 39.54 -13.41 38.25
N PRO A 8 39.96 -13.42 36.98
CA PRO A 8 39.70 -12.29 36.08
C PRO A 8 38.19 -12.03 36.01
N PRO A 9 37.76 -10.75 35.88
CA PRO A 9 36.35 -10.42 35.78
C PRO A 9 35.75 -11.20 34.60
N GLN A 10 34.77 -12.05 34.90
CA GLN A 10 34.02 -12.76 33.87
C GLN A 10 33.33 -11.73 32.98
N LEU A 11 33.56 -11.82 31.68
CA LEU A 11 32.84 -11.03 30.69
C LEU A 11 31.34 -11.31 30.85
N PRO A 12 30.49 -10.26 30.89
CA PRO A 12 29.06 -10.44 31.07
C PRO A 12 28.49 -11.28 29.92
N SER A 13 27.51 -12.12 30.22
CA SER A 13 26.80 -12.85 29.17
C SER A 13 26.04 -11.86 28.26
N PRO A 14 25.72 -12.24 27.00
CA PRO A 14 24.93 -11.39 26.11
C PRO A 14 23.58 -10.96 26.72
N GLU A 15 22.96 -11.81 27.53
CA GLU A 15 21.70 -11.49 28.23
C GLU A 15 21.90 -10.50 29.36
N GLU A 16 22.97 -10.64 30.15
CA GLU A 16 23.30 -9.69 31.21
C GLU A 16 23.62 -8.31 30.65
N LEU A 17 24.36 -8.26 29.54
CA LEU A 17 24.67 -7.01 28.85
C LEU A 17 23.38 -6.35 28.35
N ARG A 18 22.48 -7.09 27.69
CA ARG A 18 21.18 -6.59 27.25
C ARG A 18 20.35 -6.03 28.40
N HIS A 19 20.20 -6.80 29.48
CA HIS A 19 19.39 -6.40 30.62
C HIS A 19 19.95 -5.12 31.25
N PHE A 20 21.27 -5.03 31.36
CA PHE A 20 21.95 -3.84 31.86
C PHE A 20 21.75 -2.63 30.96
N VAL A 21 21.98 -2.75 29.66
CA VAL A 21 21.80 -1.65 28.70
C VAL A 21 20.34 -1.19 28.70
N ARG A 22 19.38 -2.12 28.72
CA ARG A 22 17.95 -1.80 28.82
C ARG A 22 17.63 -1.03 30.10
N ALA A 23 18.16 -1.45 31.24
CA ALA A 23 17.98 -0.74 32.51
C ALA A 23 18.59 0.67 32.48
N GLN A 24 19.79 0.83 31.91
CA GLN A 24 20.43 2.13 31.74
C GLN A 24 19.61 3.07 30.85
N LEU A 25 19.10 2.56 29.73
CA LEU A 25 18.25 3.31 28.82
C LEU A 25 16.97 3.79 29.52
N THR A 26 16.26 2.91 30.23
CA THR A 26 15.03 3.29 30.97
C THR A 26 15.30 4.34 32.06
N LEU A 27 16.47 4.31 32.70
CA LEU A 27 16.82 5.24 33.78
C LEU A 27 17.32 6.60 33.28
N GLN A 28 18.01 6.63 32.14
CA GLN A 28 18.77 7.80 31.69
C GLN A 28 18.20 8.50 30.45
N VAL A 29 17.20 7.89 29.81
CA VAL A 29 16.60 8.40 28.58
C VAL A 29 15.12 8.67 28.82
N ASP A 30 14.66 9.82 28.34
CA ASP A 30 13.24 10.18 28.36
C ASP A 30 12.41 9.07 27.69
N PRO A 31 11.30 8.62 28.31
CA PRO A 31 10.36 7.69 27.67
C PRO A 31 9.96 8.09 26.24
N GLU A 32 9.84 9.38 25.94
CA GLU A 32 9.55 9.86 24.58
C GLU A 32 10.68 9.57 23.58
N ILE A 33 11.94 9.53 24.01
CA ILE A 33 13.08 9.20 23.14
C ILE A 33 13.20 7.68 22.97
N LEU A 34 12.80 6.90 23.99
CA LEU A 34 12.77 5.44 23.92
C LEU A 34 11.71 4.91 22.96
N ASP A 35 10.64 5.68 22.70
CA ASP A 35 9.63 5.38 21.67
C ASP A 35 10.30 5.11 20.30
N PRO A 36 10.24 3.88 19.75
CA PRO A 36 10.80 3.48 18.44
C PRO A 36 10.50 4.41 17.27
N PHE A 37 9.39 5.16 17.35
CA PHE A 37 8.91 6.01 16.28
C PHE A 37 8.91 7.50 16.63
N CYS A 38 9.59 7.88 17.71
CA CYS A 38 9.77 9.27 18.08
C CYS A 38 10.34 10.09 16.90
N ALA A 39 9.64 11.16 16.56
CA ALA A 39 9.96 12.03 15.43
C ALA A 39 11.23 12.88 15.66
N ASN A 40 11.87 12.77 16.84
CA ASN A 40 13.10 13.47 17.13
C ASN A 40 14.21 13.01 16.17
N PRO A 41 14.74 13.89 15.31
CA PRO A 41 15.73 13.51 14.30
C PRO A 41 17.05 13.01 14.92
N ASN A 42 17.34 13.38 16.18
CA ASN A 42 18.55 12.97 16.89
C ASN A 42 18.36 11.73 17.75
N ARG A 43 17.17 11.14 17.78
CA ARG A 43 16.81 9.99 18.63
C ARG A 43 17.81 8.84 18.52
N ASN A 44 18.06 8.38 17.30
CA ASN A 44 18.95 7.25 17.06
C ASN A 44 20.38 7.57 17.53
N ALA A 45 20.83 8.82 17.35
CA ALA A 45 22.13 9.25 17.83
C ALA A 45 22.19 9.22 19.37
N ILE A 46 21.18 9.77 20.06
CA ILE A 46 21.10 9.79 21.54
C ILE A 46 21.11 8.38 22.11
N LEU A 47 20.28 7.49 21.57
CA LEU A 47 20.17 6.12 22.05
C LEU A 47 21.44 5.31 21.79
N LYS A 48 22.02 5.42 20.59
CA LYS A 48 23.29 4.75 20.28
C LYS A 48 24.42 5.26 21.19
N ASP A 49 24.44 6.55 21.52
CA ASP A 49 25.43 7.13 22.44
C ASP A 49 25.29 6.55 23.86
N ARG A 50 24.05 6.48 24.38
CA ARG A 50 23.77 5.86 25.69
C ARG A 50 24.09 4.37 25.72
N ILE A 51 23.86 3.66 24.61
CA ILE A 51 24.27 2.26 24.47
C ILE A 51 25.80 2.14 24.53
N ARG A 52 26.56 3.02 23.86
CA ARG A 52 28.03 3.05 23.97
C ARG A 52 28.50 3.29 25.40
N ASP A 53 27.89 4.25 26.10
CA ASP A 53 28.19 4.53 27.51
C ASP A 53 27.98 3.28 28.37
N ALA A 54 26.84 2.60 28.20
CA ALA A 54 26.50 1.40 28.96
C ALA A 54 27.43 0.21 28.65
N ILE A 55 27.85 0.02 27.39
CA ILE A 55 28.84 -1.00 27.02
C ILE A 55 30.19 -0.70 27.68
N THR A 56 30.61 0.57 27.68
CA THR A 56 31.88 1.01 28.26
C THR A 56 31.90 0.80 29.77
N GLN A 57 30.76 1.00 30.47
CA GLN A 57 30.60 0.71 31.89
C GLN A 57 30.77 -0.78 32.24
N ARG A 58 30.58 -1.68 31.26
CA ARG A 58 30.82 -3.12 31.40
C ARG A 58 32.23 -3.54 30.96
N HIS A 59 33.13 -2.58 30.76
CA HIS A 59 34.50 -2.80 30.32
C HIS A 59 34.61 -3.53 28.97
N LEU A 60 33.58 -3.38 28.12
CA LEU A 60 33.56 -3.89 26.76
C LEU A 60 33.89 -2.76 25.78
N THR A 61 34.42 -3.12 24.60
CA THR A 61 34.66 -2.15 23.53
C THR A 61 33.39 -1.98 22.70
N PRO A 62 32.83 -0.75 22.58
CA PRO A 62 31.62 -0.51 21.80
C PRO A 62 31.94 -0.46 20.30
N THR A 63 31.98 -1.63 19.66
CA THR A 63 32.04 -1.72 18.19
C THR A 63 30.72 -1.26 17.58
N SER A 64 30.73 -0.76 16.34
CA SER A 64 29.50 -0.31 15.65
C SER A 64 28.48 -1.44 15.60
N ASP A 65 28.90 -2.65 15.21
CA ASP A 65 28.02 -3.81 15.10
C ASP A 65 27.36 -4.18 16.43
N LEU A 66 28.09 -4.12 17.55
CA LEU A 66 27.52 -4.44 18.87
C LEU A 66 26.49 -3.37 19.31
N VAL A 67 26.79 -2.09 19.04
CA VAL A 67 25.88 -0.98 19.35
C VAL A 67 24.61 -1.10 18.51
N ASP A 68 24.75 -1.39 17.22
CA ASP A 68 23.62 -1.53 16.29
C ASP A 68 22.77 -2.76 16.65
N CYS A 69 23.37 -3.91 16.94
CA CYS A 69 22.64 -5.09 17.41
C CYS A 69 21.87 -4.83 18.72
N LEU A 70 22.50 -4.20 19.73
CA LEU A 70 21.83 -3.89 20.99
C LEU A 70 20.73 -2.84 20.82
N PHE A 71 20.94 -1.86 19.93
CA PHE A 71 19.93 -0.86 19.59
C PHE A 71 18.72 -1.53 18.94
N ASP A 72 18.94 -2.39 17.94
CA ASP A 72 17.86 -3.08 17.22
C ASP A 72 17.09 -4.04 18.13
N GLU A 73 17.77 -4.77 19.03
CA GLU A 73 17.13 -5.69 19.97
C GLU A 73 16.33 -4.96 21.07
N ILE A 74 16.91 -3.93 21.69
CA ILE A 74 16.30 -3.28 22.85
C ILE A 74 15.23 -2.29 22.39
N VAL A 75 15.57 -1.48 21.39
CA VAL A 75 14.75 -0.37 20.93
C VAL A 75 14.03 -0.72 19.63
N GLY A 76 14.73 -1.25 18.63
CA GLY A 76 14.18 -1.57 17.31
C GLY A 76 13.29 -2.80 17.25
N LEU A 77 13.19 -3.36 16.04
CA LEU A 77 12.38 -4.55 15.72
C LEU A 77 13.20 -5.86 15.72
N GLY A 78 14.39 -5.83 16.34
CA GLY A 78 15.30 -6.97 16.43
C GLY A 78 15.67 -7.53 15.05
N PRO A 79 15.53 -8.84 14.81
CA PRO A 79 15.90 -9.49 13.54
C PRO A 79 15.18 -8.93 12.31
N LEU A 80 14.07 -8.23 12.48
CA LEU A 80 13.30 -7.63 11.38
C LEU A 80 13.87 -6.29 10.92
N GLN A 81 14.72 -5.64 11.71
CA GLN A 81 15.24 -4.31 11.38
C GLN A 81 15.91 -4.22 10.00
N PRO A 82 16.86 -5.11 9.62
CA PRO A 82 17.46 -5.06 8.29
C PRO A 82 16.43 -5.32 7.18
N LEU A 83 15.44 -6.17 7.42
CA LEU A 83 14.37 -6.49 6.44
C LEU A 83 13.43 -5.29 6.25
N MET A 84 13.13 -4.56 7.32
CA MET A 84 12.35 -3.32 7.27
C MET A 84 13.11 -2.21 6.55
N ALA A 85 14.44 -2.13 6.70
CA ALA A 85 15.27 -1.14 6.03
C ALA A 85 15.44 -1.37 4.53
N ASP A 86 15.33 -2.62 4.05
CA ASP A 86 15.54 -2.95 2.64
C ASP A 86 14.35 -2.52 1.74
N PRO A 87 14.52 -1.52 0.86
CA PRO A 87 13.42 -0.98 0.06
C PRO A 87 12.85 -1.97 -0.97
N GLU A 88 13.54 -3.06 -1.29
CA GLU A 88 13.06 -4.05 -2.25
C GLU A 88 12.09 -5.08 -1.64
N ILE A 89 12.06 -5.17 -0.30
CA ILE A 89 11.15 -6.06 0.43
C ILE A 89 9.80 -5.37 0.59
N SER A 90 8.71 -6.02 0.19
CA SER A 90 7.34 -5.51 0.33
C SER A 90 6.55 -6.13 1.48
N ASP A 91 6.80 -7.40 1.78
CA ASP A 91 6.08 -8.13 2.83
C ASP A 91 7.10 -8.93 3.67
N ILE A 92 6.87 -9.01 4.97
CA ILE A 92 7.63 -9.82 5.93
C ILE A 92 6.63 -10.71 6.65
N LEU A 93 6.79 -12.02 6.53
CA LEU A 93 5.89 -13.03 7.08
C LEU A 93 6.66 -13.87 8.11
N VAL A 94 6.35 -13.65 9.38
CA VAL A 94 6.91 -14.40 10.51
C VAL A 94 5.90 -15.46 10.91
N ASN A 95 6.14 -16.70 10.46
CA ASN A 95 5.28 -17.85 10.77
C ASN A 95 5.62 -18.44 12.15
N ARG A 96 6.89 -18.32 12.56
CA ARG A 96 7.40 -18.68 13.89
C ARG A 96 8.64 -17.85 14.19
N PHE A 97 9.13 -17.92 15.43
CA PHE A 97 10.35 -17.24 15.84
C PHE A 97 11.58 -17.58 14.97
N ASP A 98 11.64 -18.77 14.40
CA ASP A 98 12.73 -19.28 13.54
C ASP A 98 12.34 -19.42 12.06
N GLU A 99 11.15 -18.98 11.67
CA GLU A 99 10.61 -19.15 10.33
C GLU A 99 10.09 -17.83 9.77
N ILE A 100 10.94 -17.15 8.99
CA ILE A 100 10.66 -15.84 8.39
C ILE A 100 10.78 -15.95 6.87
N TYR A 101 9.73 -15.49 6.18
CA TYR A 101 9.73 -15.28 4.74
C TYR A 101 9.61 -13.79 4.42
N ILE A 102 10.16 -13.38 3.30
CA ILE A 102 9.99 -12.03 2.76
C ILE A 102 9.48 -12.10 1.32
N GLU A 103 8.70 -11.10 0.91
CA GLU A 103 8.42 -10.86 -0.50
C GLU A 103 9.42 -9.84 -1.04
N ARG A 104 10.27 -10.26 -1.98
CA ARG A 104 11.16 -9.37 -2.73
C ARG A 104 10.79 -9.42 -4.20
N ARG A 105 10.55 -8.25 -4.81
CA ARG A 105 10.20 -8.13 -6.25
C ARG A 105 9.08 -9.09 -6.70
N GLY A 106 8.11 -9.33 -5.82
CA GLY A 106 7.00 -10.22 -6.13
C GLY A 106 7.32 -11.72 -6.06
N GLN A 107 8.39 -12.13 -5.40
CA GLN A 107 8.69 -13.54 -5.10
C GLN A 107 8.86 -13.74 -3.60
N LEU A 108 8.34 -14.85 -3.09
CA LEU A 108 8.48 -15.21 -1.68
C LEU A 108 9.78 -15.99 -1.47
N GLU A 109 10.62 -15.54 -0.57
CA GLU A 109 11.90 -16.16 -0.22
C GLU A 109 12.01 -16.38 1.30
N PHE A 110 12.57 -17.52 1.70
CA PHE A 110 12.93 -17.79 3.09
C PHE A 110 14.23 -17.05 3.44
N VAL A 111 14.30 -16.45 4.62
CA VAL A 111 15.51 -15.78 5.11
C VAL A 111 16.05 -16.45 6.37
N SER A 112 17.36 -16.39 6.56
CA SER A 112 18.01 -16.95 7.76
C SER A 112 17.82 -16.11 9.02
N ASN A 113 17.20 -14.93 8.92
CA ASN A 113 16.85 -14.11 10.08
C ASN A 113 15.91 -14.91 10.99
N ALA A 114 16.20 -14.91 12.28
CA ALA A 114 15.39 -15.57 13.29
C ALA A 114 15.43 -14.77 14.58
N PHE A 115 14.31 -14.78 15.29
CA PHE A 115 14.25 -14.45 16.71
C PHE A 115 14.95 -15.55 17.51
N ARG A 116 15.42 -15.20 18.70
CA ARG A 116 16.08 -16.13 19.64
C ARG A 116 15.09 -17.20 20.11
N ASP A 117 13.87 -16.78 20.43
CA ASP A 117 12.82 -17.59 21.00
C ASP A 117 11.44 -16.95 20.75
N GLU A 118 10.39 -17.70 21.09
CA GLU A 118 9.01 -17.26 21.01
C GLU A 118 8.77 -15.98 21.83
N ALA A 119 9.34 -15.88 23.04
CA ALA A 119 9.17 -14.72 23.91
C ALA A 119 9.72 -13.42 23.31
N GLN A 120 10.81 -13.47 22.53
CA GLN A 120 11.32 -12.29 21.82
C GLN A 120 10.35 -11.85 20.71
N LEU A 121 9.80 -12.79 19.95
CA LEU A 121 8.79 -12.47 18.92
C LEU A 121 7.56 -11.81 19.56
N GLU A 122 7.07 -12.35 20.67
CA GLU A 122 5.96 -11.77 21.42
C GLU A 122 6.25 -10.34 21.90
N GLN A 123 7.45 -10.09 22.42
CA GLN A 123 7.87 -8.75 22.83
C GLN A 123 7.89 -7.75 21.66
N VAL A 124 8.32 -8.19 20.47
CA VAL A 124 8.31 -7.33 19.27
C VAL A 124 6.88 -7.08 18.79
N ILE A 125 6.00 -8.09 18.80
CA ILE A 125 4.58 -7.93 18.49
C ILE A 125 3.92 -6.94 19.45
N GLN A 126 4.09 -7.11 20.76
CA GLN A 126 3.55 -6.21 21.77
C GLN A 126 4.07 -4.79 21.60
N LYS A 127 5.37 -4.63 21.25
CA LYS A 127 5.97 -3.33 20.95
C LYS A 127 5.28 -2.66 19.76
N ILE A 128 5.14 -3.35 18.62
CA ILE A 128 4.45 -2.81 17.42
C ILE A 128 3.02 -2.37 17.75
N VAL A 129 2.31 -3.16 18.54
CA VAL A 129 0.89 -2.98 18.85
C VAL A 129 0.66 -1.86 19.87
N ALA A 130 1.50 -1.78 20.90
CA ALA A 130 1.44 -0.70 21.89
C ALA A 130 1.64 0.68 21.27
N LEU A 131 2.46 0.78 20.23
CA LEU A 131 2.78 2.03 19.54
C LEU A 131 1.58 2.63 18.80
N VAL A 132 0.59 1.82 18.47
CA VAL A 132 -0.64 2.26 17.80
C VAL A 132 -1.82 2.37 18.77
N GLY A 133 -1.55 2.37 20.08
CA GLY A 133 -2.57 2.43 21.13
C GLY A 133 -3.46 1.19 21.18
N ARG A 134 -2.98 0.05 20.64
CA ARG A 134 -3.72 -1.22 20.65
C ARG A 134 -3.11 -2.19 21.65
N GLU A 135 -3.85 -3.25 21.92
CA GLU A 135 -3.44 -4.32 22.82
C GLU A 135 -3.60 -5.65 22.10
N ILE A 136 -2.63 -6.54 22.32
CA ILE A 136 -2.70 -7.95 21.92
C ILE A 136 -2.33 -8.79 23.14
N ASN A 137 -3.20 -9.73 23.49
CA ASN A 137 -3.04 -10.61 24.63
C ASN A 137 -3.98 -11.83 24.47
N ILE A 138 -4.05 -12.69 25.47
CA ILE A 138 -4.87 -13.90 25.45
C ILE A 138 -6.37 -13.60 25.25
N GLU A 139 -6.87 -12.44 25.74
CA GLU A 139 -8.27 -12.02 25.59
C GLU A 139 -8.55 -11.36 24.23
N LYS A 140 -7.54 -10.68 23.66
CA LYS A 140 -7.56 -10.04 22.34
C LYS A 140 -6.43 -10.61 21.47
N PRO A 141 -6.55 -11.85 20.99
CA PRO A 141 -5.46 -12.57 20.35
C PRO A 141 -5.21 -12.17 18.89
N LEU A 142 -5.95 -11.19 18.35
CA LEU A 142 -5.87 -10.75 16.96
C LEU A 142 -5.75 -9.23 16.92
N VAL A 143 -4.81 -8.72 16.12
CA VAL A 143 -4.65 -7.28 15.94
C VAL A 143 -4.22 -6.94 14.53
N ASP A 144 -4.83 -5.88 14.00
CA ASP A 144 -4.32 -5.13 12.87
C ASP A 144 -3.84 -3.77 13.38
N ALA A 145 -2.62 -3.40 13.03
CA ALA A 145 -1.94 -2.19 13.45
C ALA A 145 -1.37 -1.45 12.24
N ARG A 146 -1.40 -0.12 12.29
CA ARG A 146 -0.72 0.74 11.32
C ARG A 146 0.50 1.36 11.97
N MET A 147 1.67 0.87 11.58
CA MET A 147 2.95 1.33 12.06
C MET A 147 3.20 2.79 11.66
N VAL A 148 4.11 3.47 12.36
CA VAL A 148 4.34 4.91 12.15
C VAL A 148 5.01 5.23 10.81
N ASP A 149 5.72 4.27 10.22
CA ASP A 149 6.22 4.37 8.83
C ASP A 149 5.11 4.20 7.77
N GLY A 150 3.86 3.95 8.19
CA GLY A 150 2.70 3.69 7.34
C GLY A 150 2.47 2.21 7.05
N SER A 151 3.41 1.32 7.43
CA SER A 151 3.30 -0.12 7.19
C SER A 151 2.13 -0.72 7.96
N ARG A 152 1.56 -1.82 7.44
CA ARG A 152 0.46 -2.55 8.09
C ARG A 152 1.00 -3.82 8.73
N ALA A 153 0.78 -3.97 10.02
CA ALA A 153 1.15 -5.18 10.77
C ALA A 153 -0.12 -5.91 11.21
N ASN A 154 -0.23 -7.19 10.85
CA ASN A 154 -1.21 -8.10 11.41
C ASN A 154 -0.48 -9.08 12.33
N ALA A 155 -0.99 -9.32 13.53
CA ALA A 155 -0.44 -10.30 14.44
C ALA A 155 -1.53 -11.17 15.08
N VAL A 156 -1.17 -12.42 15.31
CA VAL A 156 -1.98 -13.43 15.99
C VAL A 156 -1.23 -13.91 17.23
N TYR A 157 -1.97 -14.20 18.29
CA TYR A 157 -1.46 -14.67 19.58
C TYR A 157 -2.25 -15.90 20.06
N ALA A 158 -1.71 -16.58 21.07
CA ALA A 158 -2.41 -17.69 21.72
C ALA A 158 -3.72 -17.19 22.37
N PRO A 159 -4.83 -17.97 22.32
CA PRO A 159 -4.92 -19.38 21.90
C PRO A 159 -5.34 -19.60 20.44
N VAL A 160 -5.48 -18.55 19.62
CA VAL A 160 -5.93 -18.72 18.22
C VAL A 160 -4.86 -19.40 17.36
N GLY A 161 -3.60 -19.10 17.65
CA GLY A 161 -2.40 -19.76 17.10
C GLY A 161 -1.18 -19.41 17.94
N GLY A 162 0.01 -19.87 17.54
CA GLY A 162 1.26 -19.31 18.08
C GLY A 162 1.44 -17.84 17.67
N PRO A 163 2.39 -17.12 18.28
CA PRO A 163 2.71 -15.76 17.91
C PRO A 163 3.19 -15.73 16.46
N THR A 164 2.45 -15.01 15.62
CA THR A 164 2.77 -14.79 14.21
C THR A 164 2.62 -13.31 13.89
N LEU A 165 3.39 -12.85 12.89
CA LEU A 165 3.43 -11.44 12.51
C LEU A 165 3.60 -11.32 11.00
N CYS A 166 2.64 -10.65 10.36
CA CYS A 166 2.67 -10.31 8.95
C CYS A 166 2.76 -8.79 8.80
N ILE A 167 3.89 -8.30 8.31
CA ILE A 167 4.07 -6.88 8.00
C ILE A 167 4.01 -6.70 6.49
N ARG A 168 3.04 -5.93 6.01
CA ARG A 168 3.07 -5.34 4.68
C ARG A 168 3.69 -3.97 4.77
N LYS A 169 4.90 -3.83 4.23
CA LYS A 169 5.65 -2.60 4.25
C LYS A 169 4.95 -1.54 3.42
N PHE A 170 4.98 -0.31 3.92
CA PHE A 170 4.61 0.85 3.12
C PHE A 170 5.73 1.18 2.12
N ASN A 171 5.76 0.42 1.02
CA ASN A 171 6.75 0.66 -0.02
C ASN A 171 6.30 1.80 -0.93
N ARG A 172 7.07 2.88 -0.94
CA ARG A 172 6.92 4.02 -1.86
C ARG A 172 7.47 3.70 -3.24
N VAL A 173 7.11 2.55 -3.83
CA VAL A 173 7.50 2.29 -5.22
C VAL A 173 6.79 3.31 -6.11
N ARG A 174 7.57 4.23 -6.68
CA ARG A 174 7.10 5.23 -7.62
C ARG A 174 7.47 4.75 -9.02
N LEU A 175 6.46 4.46 -9.83
CA LEU A 175 6.64 4.18 -11.25
C LEU A 175 5.95 5.29 -12.04
N ALA A 176 6.65 5.87 -13.00
CA ALA A 176 6.01 6.62 -14.07
C ALA A 176 5.32 5.65 -15.05
N LEU A 177 4.41 6.15 -15.89
CA LEU A 177 3.85 5.33 -16.98
C LEU A 177 4.92 5.09 -18.04
N LEU A 178 5.60 6.16 -18.47
CA LEU A 178 6.66 6.15 -19.46
C LEU A 178 8.04 6.44 -18.83
N PRO A 179 9.15 6.04 -19.48
CA PRO A 179 10.48 6.44 -19.06
C PRO A 179 10.68 7.96 -19.25
N ASP A 180 11.31 8.64 -18.30
CA ASP A 180 11.72 10.04 -18.46
C ASP A 180 13.14 10.10 -19.04
N GLU A 181 13.32 10.82 -20.15
CA GLU A 181 14.64 11.05 -20.74
C GLU A 181 15.53 11.94 -19.86
N ARG A 182 14.94 12.79 -19.01
CA ARG A 182 15.65 13.72 -18.13
C ARG A 182 16.10 13.06 -16.83
N ASP A 183 15.39 12.03 -16.39
CA ASP A 183 15.77 11.19 -15.26
C ASP A 183 15.68 9.69 -15.63
N PRO A 184 16.70 9.15 -16.32
CA PRO A 184 16.76 7.73 -16.68
C PRO A 184 16.81 6.79 -15.46
N SER A 185 17.07 7.32 -14.25
CA SER A 185 17.08 6.52 -13.03
C SER A 185 15.66 6.26 -12.48
N GLN A 186 14.68 7.06 -12.90
CA GLN A 186 13.29 6.86 -12.54
C GLN A 186 12.72 5.63 -13.26
N ALA A 187 12.33 4.63 -12.47
CA ALA A 187 11.67 3.46 -13.02
C ALA A 187 10.26 3.80 -13.55
N SER A 188 9.85 3.13 -14.62
CA SER A 188 8.49 3.23 -15.18
C SER A 188 7.86 1.85 -15.36
N TRP A 189 6.55 1.82 -15.55
CA TRP A 189 5.86 0.59 -15.93
C TRP A 189 6.37 0.07 -17.28
N ALA A 190 6.68 0.96 -18.23
CA ALA A 190 7.27 0.56 -19.51
C ALA A 190 8.67 -0.06 -19.34
N SER A 191 9.56 0.58 -18.57
CA SER A 191 10.94 0.11 -18.39
C SER A 191 11.03 -1.19 -17.58
N THR A 192 10.05 -1.46 -16.72
CA THR A 192 9.95 -2.71 -15.96
C THR A 192 9.22 -3.82 -16.72
N GLY A 193 8.76 -3.56 -17.95
CA GLY A 193 8.02 -4.52 -18.78
C GLY A 193 6.61 -4.81 -18.27
N GLY A 194 6.01 -3.88 -17.52
CA GLY A 194 4.64 -3.96 -17.03
C GLY A 194 3.59 -3.43 -18.01
N LEU A 195 3.99 -2.63 -19.00
CA LEU A 195 3.17 -2.20 -20.14
C LEU A 195 4.05 -1.84 -21.34
N SER A 196 3.46 -1.68 -22.52
CA SER A 196 4.18 -1.13 -23.69
C SER A 196 4.19 0.40 -23.68
N LEU A 197 5.15 1.01 -24.39
CA LEU A 197 5.20 2.47 -24.56
C LEU A 197 3.87 3.04 -25.11
N GLN A 198 3.21 2.32 -26.02
CA GLN A 198 1.93 2.73 -26.58
C GLN A 198 0.81 2.73 -25.53
N MET A 199 0.78 1.73 -24.65
CA MET A 199 -0.17 1.68 -23.53
C MET A 199 0.08 2.82 -22.55
N GLY A 200 1.35 3.12 -22.24
CA GLY A 200 1.72 4.20 -21.34
C GLY A 200 1.28 5.56 -21.87
N ALA A 201 1.59 5.85 -23.14
CA ALA A 201 1.17 7.08 -23.82
C ALA A 201 -0.36 7.18 -23.94
N PHE A 202 -1.04 6.06 -24.20
CA PHE A 202 -2.50 6.02 -24.19
C PHE A 202 -3.07 6.40 -22.82
N LEU A 203 -2.54 5.81 -21.74
CA LEU A 203 -3.01 6.08 -20.38
C LEU A 203 -2.72 7.53 -19.94
N GLU A 204 -1.58 8.11 -20.31
CA GLU A 204 -1.30 9.54 -20.10
C GLU A 204 -2.31 10.42 -20.83
N ALA A 205 -2.57 10.15 -22.11
CA ALA A 205 -3.56 10.89 -22.89
C ALA A 205 -4.97 10.78 -22.26
N MET A 206 -5.35 9.61 -21.76
CA MET A 206 -6.65 9.41 -21.09
C MET A 206 -6.73 10.12 -19.73
N ALA A 207 -5.62 10.18 -19.00
CA ALA A 207 -5.50 10.94 -17.76
C ALA A 207 -5.73 12.44 -18.01
N VAL A 208 -5.07 13.01 -19.01
CA VAL A 208 -5.24 14.41 -19.45
C VAL A 208 -6.66 14.65 -19.98
N ALA A 209 -7.21 13.70 -20.75
CA ALA A 209 -8.56 13.78 -21.32
C ALA A 209 -9.68 13.74 -20.27
N ARG A 210 -9.38 13.59 -18.98
CA ARG A 210 -10.38 13.42 -17.92
C ARG A 210 -11.24 12.17 -18.13
N ALA A 211 -10.64 11.08 -18.61
CA ALA A 211 -11.30 9.78 -18.63
C ALA A 211 -11.50 9.27 -17.20
N ASN A 212 -12.69 8.72 -16.91
CA ASN A 212 -12.97 8.04 -15.65
C ASN A 212 -12.49 6.58 -15.74
N ILE A 213 -11.65 6.16 -14.79
CA ILE A 213 -10.90 4.89 -14.92
C ILE A 213 -11.19 3.97 -13.73
N LEU A 214 -11.59 2.73 -14.04
CA LEU A 214 -11.72 1.65 -13.07
C LEU A 214 -10.55 0.66 -13.22
N ILE A 215 -9.72 0.50 -12.18
CA ILE A 215 -8.58 -0.40 -12.20
C ILE A 215 -8.90 -1.67 -11.40
N ALA A 216 -8.82 -2.81 -12.07
CA ALA A 216 -9.12 -4.13 -11.55
C ALA A 216 -7.85 -4.95 -11.31
N GLY A 217 -7.90 -5.85 -10.32
CA GLY A 217 -6.81 -6.78 -10.05
C GLY A 217 -6.87 -7.45 -8.67
N ALA A 218 -6.09 -8.51 -8.50
CA ALA A 218 -5.94 -9.19 -7.21
C ALA A 218 -5.16 -8.32 -6.18
N THR A 219 -5.11 -8.77 -4.93
CA THR A 219 -4.21 -8.18 -3.93
C THR A 219 -2.76 -8.29 -4.41
N GLY A 220 -1.99 -7.21 -4.26
CA GLY A 220 -0.59 -7.19 -4.66
C GLY A 220 -0.33 -7.11 -6.18
N SER A 221 -1.37 -7.02 -7.03
CA SER A 221 -1.18 -6.94 -8.49
C SER A 221 -0.64 -5.59 -8.98
N GLY A 222 -0.65 -4.55 -8.14
CA GLY A 222 -0.15 -3.22 -8.48
C GLY A 222 -1.21 -2.18 -8.82
N LYS A 223 -2.49 -2.42 -8.48
CA LYS A 223 -3.60 -1.47 -8.75
C LYS A 223 -3.31 -0.06 -8.23
N SER A 224 -2.98 0.09 -6.94
CA SER A 224 -2.68 1.39 -6.32
C SER A 224 -1.44 2.04 -6.95
N THR A 225 -0.45 1.25 -7.34
CA THR A 225 0.75 1.74 -8.04
C THR A 225 0.41 2.27 -9.43
N LEU A 226 -0.41 1.56 -10.21
CA LEU A 226 -0.85 2.04 -11.53
C LEU A 226 -1.76 3.26 -11.39
N LEU A 227 -2.68 3.24 -10.43
CA LEU A 227 -3.55 4.39 -10.11
C LEU A 227 -2.70 5.63 -9.85
N ARG A 228 -1.68 5.53 -8.98
CA ARG A 228 -0.73 6.61 -8.70
C ARG A 228 -0.03 7.10 -9.97
N SER A 229 0.40 6.17 -10.83
CA SER A 229 1.12 6.50 -12.07
C SER A 229 0.25 7.32 -13.02
N ILE A 230 -1.03 6.92 -13.17
CA ILE A 230 -2.02 7.64 -13.98
C ILE A 230 -2.34 9.02 -13.38
N VAL A 231 -2.54 9.09 -12.06
CA VAL A 231 -2.84 10.35 -11.36
C VAL A 231 -1.68 11.34 -11.43
N SER A 232 -0.43 10.84 -11.50
CA SER A 232 0.76 11.69 -11.65
C SER A 232 0.84 12.36 -13.02
N ALA A 233 0.07 11.89 -14.02
CA ALA A 233 -0.04 12.52 -15.33
C ALA A 233 -1.13 13.62 -15.38
N PHE A 234 -1.81 13.91 -14.27
CA PHE A 234 -2.78 14.99 -14.22
C PHE A 234 -2.09 16.36 -14.26
N PRO A 235 -2.68 17.36 -14.92
CA PRO A 235 -2.18 18.74 -14.88
C PRO A 235 -2.03 19.26 -13.43
N GLU A 236 -0.96 20.02 -13.16
CA GLU A 236 -0.60 20.48 -11.81
C GLU A 236 -1.62 21.47 -11.21
N GLU A 237 -2.41 22.12 -12.06
CA GLU A 237 -3.41 23.12 -11.71
C GLU A 237 -4.71 22.49 -11.20
N GLU A 238 -4.91 21.20 -11.47
CA GLU A 238 -6.09 20.46 -11.07
C GLU A 238 -6.00 20.07 -9.59
N ARG A 239 -7.07 20.36 -8.85
CA ARG A 239 -7.19 19.97 -7.45
C ARG A 239 -7.60 18.50 -7.33
N VAL A 240 -6.69 17.68 -6.81
CA VAL A 240 -6.89 16.23 -6.64
C VAL A 240 -7.21 15.91 -5.19
N ILE A 241 -8.32 15.22 -4.95
CA ILE A 241 -8.66 14.69 -3.62
C ILE A 241 -8.56 13.17 -3.64
N THR A 242 -7.68 12.61 -2.79
CA THR A 242 -7.60 11.16 -2.58
C THR A 242 -8.42 10.77 -1.35
N ILE A 243 -9.16 9.66 -1.45
CA ILE A 243 -9.95 9.08 -0.36
C ILE A 243 -9.57 7.61 -0.23
N GLU A 244 -9.04 7.23 0.92
CA GLU A 244 -8.53 5.88 1.12
C GLU A 244 -8.94 5.33 2.49
N ASP A 245 -9.18 4.01 2.55
CA ASP A 245 -9.44 3.32 3.81
C ASP A 245 -8.19 3.35 4.71
N THR A 246 -7.05 3.07 4.09
CA THR A 246 -5.73 3.37 4.66
C THR A 246 -4.97 4.15 3.63
N ALA A 247 -4.43 5.27 4.05
CA ALA A 247 -3.71 6.21 3.21
C ALA A 247 -2.44 5.57 2.60
N GLU A 248 -2.49 5.19 1.33
CA GLU A 248 -1.38 4.58 0.58
C GLU A 248 -0.82 5.50 -0.51
N LEU A 249 -1.68 6.34 -1.11
CA LEU A 249 -1.28 7.24 -2.18
C LEU A 249 -0.47 8.42 -1.63
N GLU A 250 0.61 8.71 -2.34
CA GLU A 250 1.37 9.96 -2.25
C GLU A 250 1.44 10.55 -3.64
N LEU A 251 0.99 11.78 -3.82
CA LEU A 251 0.98 12.46 -5.11
C LEU A 251 1.95 13.64 -5.06
N ASP A 252 2.61 13.90 -6.19
CA ASP A 252 3.50 15.06 -6.34
C ASP A 252 2.73 16.32 -6.82
N ASN A 253 1.41 16.21 -7.01
CA ASN A 253 0.54 17.30 -7.42
C ASN A 253 0.47 18.40 -6.33
N PRO A 254 0.75 19.69 -6.65
CA PRO A 254 0.75 20.79 -5.69
C PRO A 254 -0.60 21.05 -5.00
N HIS A 255 -1.71 20.74 -5.69
CA HIS A 255 -3.08 20.93 -5.22
C HIS A 255 -3.73 19.63 -4.73
N TRP A 256 -2.94 18.75 -4.10
CA TRP A 256 -3.41 17.50 -3.52
C TRP A 256 -3.99 17.68 -2.11
N VAL A 257 -5.15 17.07 -1.87
CA VAL A 257 -5.69 16.86 -0.52
C VAL A 257 -5.91 15.38 -0.26
N LYS A 258 -5.42 14.92 0.89
CA LYS A 258 -5.52 13.54 1.33
C LYS A 258 -6.60 13.39 2.39
N LEU A 259 -7.56 12.50 2.15
CA LEU A 259 -8.58 12.08 3.11
C LEU A 259 -8.42 10.59 3.41
N GLU A 260 -8.46 10.25 4.68
CA GLU A 260 -8.33 8.88 5.17
C GLU A 260 -9.50 8.53 6.08
N CYS A 261 -10.02 7.31 5.96
CA CYS A 261 -11.07 6.80 6.83
C CYS A 261 -10.65 6.83 8.30
N VAL A 262 -11.61 7.11 9.18
CA VAL A 262 -11.40 7.09 10.62
C VAL A 262 -12.13 5.88 11.20
N HIS A 263 -11.35 4.88 11.61
CA HIS A 263 -11.86 3.61 12.16
C HIS A 263 -11.90 3.57 13.70
N SER A 264 -11.50 4.65 14.36
CA SER A 264 -11.30 4.69 15.81
C SER A 264 -12.58 4.93 16.60
N ARG A 265 -12.62 4.32 17.81
CA ARG A 265 -13.44 4.75 18.96
C ARG A 265 -12.95 6.08 19.60
N GLU A 266 -11.88 6.68 19.09
CA GLU A 266 -11.15 7.81 19.70
C GLU A 266 -11.76 9.18 19.40
N LEU A 267 -12.81 9.27 18.58
CA LEU A 267 -13.66 10.46 18.49
C LEU A 267 -14.52 10.67 19.77
N ALA A 268 -14.36 9.83 20.79
CA ALA A 268 -15.09 9.87 22.06
C ALA A 268 -14.67 11.04 22.98
N GLY A 269 -14.90 12.27 22.52
CA GLY A 269 -15.16 13.40 23.42
C GLY A 269 -16.61 13.34 23.89
N LYS A 270 -16.86 12.85 25.12
CA LYS A 270 -18.06 12.94 26.01
C LYS A 270 -19.51 12.96 25.44
N THR A 271 -19.75 12.86 24.15
CA THR A 271 -21.09 12.78 23.55
C THR A 271 -21.12 11.59 22.61
N THR A 272 -21.60 10.47 23.16
CA THR A 272 -22.34 9.40 22.50
C THR A 272 -22.40 9.45 20.96
N GLN A 273 -21.40 8.86 20.30
CA GLN A 273 -21.51 7.85 19.23
C GLN A 273 -20.09 7.47 18.77
N ASP A 274 -19.79 6.17 18.65
CA ASP A 274 -18.60 5.64 17.97
C ASP A 274 -18.66 6.10 16.50
N ARG A 275 -18.19 7.32 16.20
CA ARG A 275 -18.33 7.91 14.87
C ARG A 275 -17.18 7.45 13.98
N ARG A 276 -17.38 6.29 13.34
CA ARG A 276 -16.57 5.87 12.19
C ARG A 276 -16.87 6.81 11.01
N LEU A 277 -15.83 7.27 10.32
CA LEU A 277 -15.95 7.96 9.03
C LEU A 277 -15.42 7.01 7.96
N ASP A 278 -16.31 6.55 7.08
CA ASP A 278 -15.96 5.66 5.98
C ASP A 278 -15.79 6.40 4.66
N VAL A 279 -15.38 5.67 3.61
CA VAL A 279 -15.15 6.24 2.26
C VAL A 279 -16.37 7.00 1.75
N ALA A 280 -17.59 6.49 2.00
CA ALA A 280 -18.81 7.16 1.56
C ALA A 280 -19.00 8.52 2.23
N ASP A 281 -18.76 8.61 3.54
CA ASP A 281 -18.85 9.88 4.28
C ASP A 281 -17.81 10.89 3.76
N LEU A 282 -16.59 10.42 3.47
CA LEU A 282 -15.52 11.24 2.92
C LEU A 282 -15.78 11.69 1.49
N VAL A 283 -16.37 10.84 0.64
CA VAL A 283 -16.77 11.17 -0.74
C VAL A 283 -17.78 12.31 -0.70
N GLN A 284 -18.84 12.19 0.11
CA GLN A 284 -19.84 13.25 0.24
C GLN A 284 -19.24 14.58 0.73
N ASN A 285 -18.28 14.53 1.64
CA ASN A 285 -17.57 15.73 2.09
C ASN A 285 -16.70 16.32 0.98
N ALA A 286 -15.95 15.48 0.25
CA ALA A 286 -15.05 15.89 -0.81
C ALA A 286 -15.75 16.68 -1.92
N LEU A 287 -17.01 16.37 -2.23
CA LEU A 287 -17.81 17.13 -3.20
C LEU A 287 -17.95 18.63 -2.85
N ARG A 288 -17.83 18.99 -1.56
CA ARG A 288 -17.90 20.38 -1.08
C ARG A 288 -16.53 21.08 -1.08
N MET A 289 -15.47 20.35 -1.40
CA MET A 289 -14.09 20.83 -1.36
C MET A 289 -13.59 21.32 -2.72
N ARG A 290 -14.50 21.50 -3.70
CA ARG A 290 -14.23 21.89 -5.09
C ARG A 290 -13.14 21.02 -5.75
N PRO A 291 -13.29 19.68 -5.79
CA PRO A 291 -12.33 18.82 -6.47
C PRO A 291 -12.44 18.98 -8.00
N ASP A 292 -11.30 19.02 -8.68
CA ASP A 292 -11.25 18.76 -10.13
C ASP A 292 -11.24 17.25 -10.39
N ARG A 293 -10.59 16.48 -9.49
CA ARG A 293 -10.42 15.03 -9.60
C ARG A 293 -10.72 14.36 -8.26
N LEU A 294 -11.49 13.28 -8.28
CA LEU A 294 -11.75 12.45 -7.10
C LEU A 294 -11.12 11.08 -7.28
N ILE A 295 -10.17 10.73 -6.41
CA ILE A 295 -9.43 9.47 -6.47
C ILE A 295 -9.79 8.62 -5.27
N ILE A 296 -10.34 7.44 -5.52
CA ILE A 296 -10.75 6.52 -4.45
C ILE A 296 -9.79 5.34 -4.46
N GLY A 297 -9.17 5.06 -3.31
CA GLY A 297 -8.16 4.01 -3.19
C GLY A 297 -8.69 2.66 -3.65
N GLU A 298 -9.84 2.23 -3.13
CA GLU A 298 -10.48 0.98 -3.53
C GLU A 298 -11.96 0.94 -3.15
N ILE A 299 -12.79 0.37 -4.03
CA ILE A 299 -14.19 0.01 -3.73
C ILE A 299 -14.24 -1.45 -3.26
N ARG A 300 -14.70 -1.64 -2.02
CA ARG A 300 -14.83 -2.92 -1.31
C ARG A 300 -16.28 -3.22 -0.91
N HIS A 301 -17.07 -2.20 -0.60
CA HIS A 301 -18.40 -2.29 -0.01
C HIS A 301 -19.47 -1.60 -0.88
N SER A 302 -20.71 -1.97 -0.63
CA SER A 302 -21.92 -1.49 -1.30
C SER A 302 -22.18 0.01 -1.09
N LYS A 303 -22.12 0.51 0.15
CA LYS A 303 -22.32 1.93 0.49
C LYS A 303 -21.37 2.83 -0.30
N GLU A 304 -20.06 2.55 -0.26
CA GLU A 304 -19.06 3.36 -0.99
C GLU A 304 -19.17 3.21 -2.51
N ALA A 305 -19.47 2.02 -3.04
CA ALA A 305 -19.68 1.83 -4.47
C ALA A 305 -20.77 2.77 -5.02
N TYR A 306 -21.88 2.90 -4.29
CA TYR A 306 -22.97 3.79 -4.67
C TYR A 306 -22.58 5.26 -4.61
N TYR A 307 -22.02 5.73 -3.50
CA TYR A 307 -21.66 7.15 -3.35
C TYR A 307 -20.53 7.58 -4.27
N VAL A 308 -19.59 6.68 -4.60
CA VAL A 308 -18.59 6.93 -5.64
C VAL A 308 -19.28 7.11 -6.98
N LEU A 309 -20.16 6.19 -7.39
CA LEU A 309 -20.87 6.33 -8.65
C LEU A 309 -21.73 7.60 -8.72
N GLU A 310 -22.39 7.98 -7.63
CA GLU A 310 -23.15 9.22 -7.53
C GLU A 310 -22.25 10.46 -7.68
N ALA A 311 -21.12 10.49 -6.99
CA ALA A 311 -20.13 11.55 -7.10
C ALA A 311 -19.61 11.69 -8.54
N LEU A 312 -19.28 10.57 -9.19
CA LEU A 312 -18.74 10.60 -10.54
C LEU A 312 -19.80 10.95 -11.60
N ASN A 313 -21.05 10.53 -11.39
CA ASN A 313 -22.16 10.88 -12.28
C ASN A 313 -22.57 12.37 -12.18
N THR A 314 -22.23 13.06 -11.08
CA THR A 314 -22.56 14.49 -10.87
C THR A 314 -21.52 15.47 -11.43
N GLY A 315 -20.63 15.00 -12.31
CA GLY A 315 -19.75 15.86 -13.11
C GLY A 315 -18.28 15.92 -12.66
N HIS A 316 -17.84 14.97 -11.83
CA HIS A 316 -16.43 14.83 -11.42
C HIS A 316 -15.65 13.95 -12.40
N ASP A 317 -15.58 14.40 -13.65
CA ASP A 317 -14.83 13.74 -14.72
C ASP A 317 -13.33 13.64 -14.42
N GLY A 318 -12.68 12.61 -14.94
CA GLY A 318 -11.25 12.37 -14.77
C GLY A 318 -10.87 11.64 -13.50
N SER A 319 -11.86 11.11 -12.79
CA SER A 319 -11.70 10.39 -11.53
C SER A 319 -11.27 8.95 -11.75
N ALA A 320 -10.65 8.33 -10.75
CA ALA A 320 -10.22 6.95 -10.87
C ALA A 320 -10.36 6.21 -9.54
N THR A 321 -10.62 4.92 -9.63
CA THR A 321 -10.75 4.03 -8.47
C THR A 321 -10.24 2.64 -8.78
N THR A 322 -9.96 1.86 -7.73
CA THR A 322 -9.62 0.45 -7.88
C THR A 322 -10.73 -0.48 -7.36
N ILE A 323 -10.73 -1.73 -7.84
CA ILE A 323 -11.61 -2.80 -7.36
C ILE A 323 -10.91 -4.16 -7.48
N HIS A 324 -11.20 -5.07 -6.55
CA HIS A 324 -10.73 -6.45 -6.64
C HIS A 324 -11.53 -7.26 -7.66
N ALA A 325 -10.91 -7.68 -8.75
CA ALA A 325 -11.53 -8.54 -9.76
C ALA A 325 -10.47 -9.28 -10.58
N SER A 326 -10.90 -10.28 -11.34
CA SER A 326 -10.04 -11.18 -12.12
C SER A 326 -10.02 -10.88 -13.62
N SER A 327 -10.80 -9.88 -14.07
CA SER A 327 -10.85 -9.38 -15.45
C SER A 327 -11.58 -8.03 -15.49
N CYS A 328 -11.56 -7.34 -16.64
CA CYS A 328 -12.35 -6.12 -16.82
C CYS A 328 -13.87 -6.39 -16.71
N SER A 329 -14.34 -7.50 -17.30
CA SER A 329 -15.76 -7.91 -17.20
C SER A 329 -16.17 -8.24 -15.76
N ASP A 330 -15.32 -8.96 -15.02
CA ASP A 330 -15.58 -9.29 -13.61
C ASP A 330 -15.61 -8.05 -12.72
N ALA A 331 -14.82 -7.03 -13.05
CA ALA A 331 -14.82 -5.76 -12.32
C ALA A 331 -16.18 -5.08 -12.40
N LEU A 332 -16.77 -5.03 -13.59
CA LEU A 332 -18.10 -4.47 -13.82
C LEU A 332 -19.19 -5.30 -13.14
N ALA A 333 -19.13 -6.63 -13.25
CA ALA A 333 -20.07 -7.54 -12.60
C ALA A 333 -20.00 -7.43 -11.07
N ARG A 334 -18.79 -7.30 -10.50
CA ARG A 334 -18.61 -7.10 -9.06
C ARG A 334 -19.14 -5.75 -8.60
N LEU A 335 -18.88 -4.69 -9.35
CA LEU A 335 -19.39 -3.36 -9.03
C LEU A 335 -20.93 -3.35 -9.05
N GLU A 336 -21.54 -3.98 -10.06
CA GLU A 336 -22.99 -4.19 -10.14
C GLU A 336 -23.52 -4.95 -8.91
N LEU A 337 -22.86 -6.04 -8.52
CA LEU A 337 -23.23 -6.82 -7.33
C LEU A 337 -23.14 -6.00 -6.04
N LEU A 338 -22.11 -5.19 -5.86
CA LEU A 338 -21.95 -4.34 -4.69
C LEU A 338 -23.10 -3.34 -4.57
N ILE A 339 -23.48 -2.67 -5.64
CA ILE A 339 -24.57 -1.69 -5.63
C ILE A 339 -25.91 -2.40 -5.37
N SER A 340 -26.11 -3.56 -5.98
CA SER A 340 -27.37 -4.32 -5.88
C SER A 340 -27.69 -4.78 -4.45
N ARG A 341 -26.68 -4.90 -3.57
CA ARG A 341 -26.86 -5.39 -2.19
C ARG A 341 -27.62 -4.42 -1.29
N ASP A 342 -27.28 -3.13 -1.35
CA ASP A 342 -27.84 -2.11 -0.43
C ASP A 342 -28.84 -1.18 -1.12
N PHE A 343 -28.92 -1.20 -2.45
CA PHE A 343 -29.75 -0.29 -3.25
C PHE A 343 -30.73 -1.06 -4.14
N ALA A 344 -31.57 -1.89 -3.52
CA ALA A 344 -32.53 -2.78 -4.17
C ALA A 344 -33.59 -2.07 -5.05
N GLN A 345 -33.72 -0.74 -4.94
CA GLN A 345 -34.59 0.08 -5.77
C GLN A 345 -34.11 0.23 -7.22
N LEU A 346 -32.83 -0.03 -7.50
CA LEU A 346 -32.29 -0.02 -8.86
C LEU A 346 -32.31 -1.43 -9.44
N SER A 347 -32.93 -1.59 -10.60
CA SER A 347 -32.85 -2.83 -11.34
C SER A 347 -31.44 -3.05 -11.91
N PRO A 348 -30.99 -4.30 -12.13
CA PRO A 348 -29.67 -4.56 -12.71
C PRO A 348 -29.39 -3.80 -14.03
N PRO A 349 -30.33 -3.70 -14.99
CA PRO A 349 -30.12 -2.90 -16.20
C PRO A 349 -29.91 -1.40 -15.92
N GLU A 350 -30.56 -0.83 -14.91
CA GLU A 350 -30.35 0.56 -14.50
C GLU A 350 -28.96 0.75 -13.90
N ILE A 351 -28.52 -0.18 -13.04
CA ILE A 351 -27.17 -0.17 -12.46
C ILE A 351 -26.12 -0.23 -13.57
N ARG A 352 -26.26 -1.13 -14.55
CA ARG A 352 -25.33 -1.25 -15.68
C ARG A 352 -25.24 0.03 -16.49
N ARG A 353 -26.38 0.66 -16.81
CA ARG A 353 -26.40 1.95 -17.51
C ARG A 353 -25.72 3.05 -16.70
N TYR A 354 -25.87 3.01 -15.38
CA TYR A 354 -25.21 3.97 -14.50
C TYR A 354 -23.69 3.79 -14.51
N ILE A 355 -23.22 2.56 -14.34
CA ILE A 355 -21.79 2.21 -14.42
C ILE A 355 -21.21 2.59 -15.78
N ALA A 356 -21.89 2.22 -16.87
CA ALA A 356 -21.44 2.50 -18.24
C ALA A 356 -21.37 3.99 -18.59
N ARG A 357 -22.19 4.82 -17.94
CA ARG A 357 -22.13 6.29 -18.07
C ARG A 357 -20.96 6.91 -17.31
N VAL A 358 -20.62 6.33 -16.16
CA VAL A 358 -19.61 6.86 -15.27
C VAL A 358 -18.20 6.53 -15.76
N PHE A 359 -17.90 5.25 -16.02
CA PHE A 359 -16.54 4.84 -16.35
C PHE A 359 -16.29 4.82 -17.87
N ASP A 360 -15.18 5.42 -18.28
CA ASP A 360 -14.72 5.39 -19.67
C ASP A 360 -13.84 4.17 -19.94
N LEU A 361 -12.95 3.84 -19.01
CA LEU A 361 -12.00 2.74 -19.14
C LEU A 361 -12.08 1.78 -17.96
N VAL A 362 -11.89 0.51 -18.27
CA VAL A 362 -11.61 -0.55 -17.31
C VAL A 362 -10.24 -1.13 -17.63
N ILE A 363 -9.36 -1.19 -16.64
CA ILE A 363 -7.99 -1.67 -16.79
C ILE A 363 -7.80 -2.87 -15.87
N PHE A 364 -7.30 -3.98 -16.39
CA PHE A 364 -6.97 -5.14 -15.58
C PHE A 364 -5.46 -5.29 -15.41
N VAL A 365 -5.01 -5.38 -14.17
CA VAL A 365 -3.60 -5.53 -13.80
C VAL A 365 -3.39 -6.85 -13.05
N GLY A 366 -2.43 -7.64 -13.53
CA GLY A 366 -2.05 -8.92 -12.94
C GLY A 366 -0.60 -8.97 -12.46
N ARG A 367 -0.30 -9.95 -11.62
CA ARG A 367 1.06 -10.33 -11.22
C ARG A 367 1.41 -11.65 -11.91
N LEU A 368 2.50 -11.65 -12.66
CA LEU A 368 3.06 -12.82 -13.32
C LEU A 368 3.78 -13.72 -12.31
N ARG A 369 4.10 -14.95 -12.73
CA ARG A 369 4.76 -15.92 -11.84
C ARG A 369 6.19 -15.53 -11.46
N ASP A 370 6.85 -14.71 -12.27
CA ASP A 370 8.17 -14.16 -11.97
C ASP A 370 8.11 -12.95 -11.01
N GLY A 371 6.92 -12.58 -10.53
CA GLY A 371 6.69 -11.45 -9.63
C GLY A 371 6.43 -10.12 -10.33
N ARG A 372 6.65 -10.03 -11.65
CA ARG A 372 6.41 -8.82 -12.43
C ARG A 372 4.93 -8.48 -12.44
N ARG A 373 4.61 -7.20 -12.31
CA ARG A 373 3.25 -6.67 -12.42
C ARG A 373 3.06 -6.14 -13.83
N CYS A 374 1.97 -6.52 -14.50
CA CYS A 374 1.68 -6.03 -15.83
C CYS A 374 0.19 -5.71 -16.02
N VAL A 375 -0.07 -4.72 -16.88
CA VAL A 375 -1.40 -4.44 -17.40
C VAL A 375 -1.73 -5.54 -18.40
N GLN A 376 -2.79 -6.31 -18.15
CA GLN A 376 -3.19 -7.43 -19.00
C GLN A 376 -4.26 -7.02 -20.02
N GLU A 377 -5.14 -6.09 -19.66
CA GLU A 377 -6.17 -5.58 -20.55
C GLU A 377 -6.44 -4.10 -20.25
N ILE A 378 -6.60 -3.30 -21.30
CA ILE A 378 -7.22 -1.97 -21.24
C ILE A 378 -8.44 -2.03 -22.14
N ALA A 379 -9.62 -1.75 -21.60
CA ALA A 379 -10.86 -1.79 -22.36
C ALA A 379 -11.67 -0.49 -22.18
N GLU A 380 -12.24 -0.01 -23.27
CA GLU A 380 -13.20 1.08 -23.28
C GLU A 380 -14.59 0.55 -22.95
N LEU A 381 -15.23 1.13 -21.93
CA LEU A 381 -16.62 0.89 -21.60
C LEU A 381 -17.48 1.93 -22.33
N ARG A 382 -18.26 1.51 -23.32
CA ARG A 382 -19.01 2.44 -24.18
C ARG A 382 -20.42 2.70 -23.68
N ASP A 383 -21.23 1.66 -23.63
CA ASP A 383 -22.64 1.71 -23.24
C ASP A 383 -23.10 0.31 -22.79
N VAL A 384 -24.42 0.10 -22.76
CA VAL A 384 -25.08 -1.17 -22.55
C VAL A 384 -25.87 -1.54 -23.80
N ASP A 385 -25.68 -2.75 -24.31
CA ASP A 385 -26.34 -3.27 -25.52
C ASP A 385 -27.87 -3.42 -25.32
N ALA A 386 -28.59 -3.70 -26.41
CA ALA A 386 -30.05 -3.90 -26.38
C ALA A 386 -30.49 -5.07 -25.46
N ASN A 387 -29.59 -6.00 -25.15
CA ASN A 387 -29.84 -7.13 -24.25
C ASN A 387 -29.45 -6.83 -22.79
N GLY A 388 -29.02 -5.60 -22.50
CA GLY A 388 -28.64 -5.18 -21.16
C GLY A 388 -27.23 -5.62 -20.76
N ARG A 389 -26.33 -5.95 -21.69
CA ARG A 389 -24.93 -6.32 -21.42
C ARG A 389 -24.00 -5.15 -21.67
N TYR A 390 -22.91 -5.05 -20.93
CA TYR A 390 -21.89 -4.01 -21.16
C TYR A 390 -21.27 -4.14 -22.56
N GLU A 391 -21.19 -3.02 -23.27
CA GLU A 391 -20.39 -2.88 -24.48
C GLU A 391 -18.96 -2.52 -24.09
N LEU A 392 -18.17 -3.55 -23.79
CA LEU A 392 -16.77 -3.44 -23.41
C LEU A 392 -15.88 -3.72 -24.64
N CYS A 393 -15.09 -2.76 -25.05
CA CYS A 393 -14.27 -2.81 -26.26
C CYS A 393 -12.79 -2.77 -25.89
N SER A 394 -12.09 -3.90 -26.01
CA SER A 394 -10.66 -3.96 -25.70
C SER A 394 -9.87 -3.02 -26.61
N VAL A 395 -8.97 -2.24 -26.00
CA VAL A 395 -8.04 -1.31 -26.64
C VAL A 395 -6.67 -1.97 -26.77
N PHE A 396 -6.23 -2.60 -25.68
CA PHE A 396 -5.00 -3.37 -25.61
C PHE A 396 -5.26 -4.67 -24.87
N THR A 397 -4.67 -5.75 -25.36
CA THR A 397 -4.61 -7.05 -24.70
C THR A 397 -3.17 -7.49 -24.55
N SER A 398 -2.89 -8.29 -23.52
CA SER A 398 -1.54 -8.77 -23.25
C SER A 398 -1.56 -10.27 -23.04
N GLU A 399 -0.70 -10.98 -23.75
CA GLU A 399 -0.56 -12.42 -23.61
C GLU A 399 0.82 -12.74 -23.01
N PRO A 400 0.87 -13.33 -21.80
CA PRO A 400 2.13 -13.81 -21.26
C PRO A 400 2.56 -15.07 -21.99
N THR A 401 3.72 -15.03 -22.64
CA THR A 401 4.35 -16.16 -23.32
C THR A 401 5.54 -16.66 -22.48
N THR A 402 5.78 -17.97 -22.47
CA THR A 402 6.95 -18.55 -21.78
C THR A 402 8.03 -18.81 -22.81
N GLY A 403 9.02 -17.93 -22.87
CA GLY A 403 10.16 -18.01 -23.78
C GLY A 403 11.35 -18.77 -23.16
N ARG A 404 12.47 -18.82 -23.90
CA ARG A 404 13.72 -19.44 -23.42
C ARG A 404 14.35 -18.69 -22.23
N HIS A 405 14.04 -17.40 -22.06
CA HIS A 405 14.61 -16.52 -21.05
C HIS A 405 13.66 -16.19 -19.89
N GLY A 406 12.50 -16.86 -19.82
CA GLY A 406 11.50 -16.64 -18.78
C GLY A 406 10.15 -16.23 -19.35
N ILE A 407 9.36 -15.51 -18.56
CA ILE A 407 8.06 -15.00 -18.99
C ILE A 407 8.27 -13.70 -19.77
N GLU A 408 7.83 -13.71 -21.02
CA GLU A 408 7.69 -12.55 -21.89
C GLU A 408 6.22 -12.15 -21.96
N VAL A 409 5.92 -10.89 -22.28
CA VAL A 409 4.55 -10.40 -22.39
C VAL A 409 4.42 -9.65 -23.69
N ASP A 410 3.55 -10.15 -24.56
CA ASP A 410 3.25 -9.52 -25.84
C ASP A 410 2.07 -8.57 -25.67
N PHE A 411 2.37 -7.27 -25.64
CA PHE A 411 1.38 -6.20 -25.55
C PHE A 411 0.85 -5.85 -26.94
N THR A 412 -0.40 -6.19 -27.21
CA THR A 412 -1.02 -6.07 -28.54
C THR A 412 -2.11 -4.99 -28.55
N PRO A 413 -1.98 -3.91 -29.35
CA PRO A 413 -3.11 -3.03 -29.62
C PRO A 413 -4.16 -3.80 -30.43
N VAL A 414 -5.44 -3.62 -30.08
CA VAL A 414 -6.52 -4.22 -30.85
C VAL A 414 -6.60 -3.55 -32.23
N PRO A 415 -6.48 -4.32 -33.34
CA PRO A 415 -6.55 -3.76 -34.68
C PRO A 415 -7.84 -2.98 -34.90
N ASP A 416 -7.75 -1.85 -35.61
CA ASP A 416 -8.88 -1.00 -35.96
C ASP A 416 -9.67 -0.41 -34.77
N TYR A 417 -9.13 -0.45 -33.55
CA TYR A 417 -9.72 0.27 -32.43
C TYR A 417 -9.91 1.75 -32.78
N ARG A 418 -11.12 2.24 -32.53
CA ARG A 418 -11.49 3.66 -32.62
C ARG A 418 -12.22 4.05 -31.34
N PRO A 419 -11.84 5.14 -30.66
CA PRO A 419 -12.54 5.56 -29.46
C PRO A 419 -14.01 5.85 -29.75
N GLY A 420 -14.88 5.52 -28.80
CA GLY A 420 -16.28 5.89 -28.83
C GLY A 420 -16.48 7.40 -28.71
N ALA A 421 -17.71 7.85 -28.99
CA ALA A 421 -18.04 9.27 -29.04
C ALA A 421 -17.72 10.03 -27.74
N ARG A 422 -17.86 9.38 -26.58
CA ARG A 422 -17.58 9.99 -25.27
C ARG A 422 -16.09 10.29 -25.10
N LEU A 423 -15.22 9.33 -25.40
CA LEU A 423 -13.77 9.54 -25.36
C LEU A 423 -13.32 10.55 -26.42
N ILE A 424 -13.84 10.49 -27.65
CA ILE A 424 -13.54 11.49 -28.69
C ILE A 424 -13.89 12.90 -28.20
N ARG A 425 -15.06 13.08 -27.59
CA ARG A 425 -15.47 14.37 -27.04
C ARG A 425 -14.51 14.84 -25.94
N LYS A 426 -14.15 13.96 -25.01
CA LYS A 426 -13.22 14.25 -23.91
C LYS A 426 -11.83 14.66 -24.41
N LEU A 427 -11.27 13.92 -25.37
CA LEU A 427 -10.03 14.27 -26.07
C LEU A 427 -10.13 15.66 -26.73
N GLY A 428 -11.22 15.92 -27.46
CA GLY A 428 -11.43 17.20 -28.15
C GLY A 428 -11.53 18.40 -27.22
N LEU A 429 -12.11 18.25 -26.02
CA LEU A 429 -12.17 19.30 -25.00
C LEU A 429 -10.78 19.71 -24.49
N GLN A 430 -9.80 18.80 -24.58
CA GLN A 430 -8.40 19.06 -24.23
C GLN A 430 -7.54 19.43 -25.46
N GLY A 431 -8.16 19.69 -26.62
CA GLY A 431 -7.43 20.00 -27.85
C GLY A 431 -6.69 18.80 -28.47
N MET A 432 -6.90 17.59 -27.97
CA MET A 432 -6.31 16.37 -28.50
C MET A 432 -7.14 15.80 -29.65
N ARG A 433 -6.48 15.15 -30.61
CA ARG A 433 -7.12 14.45 -31.73
C ARG A 433 -6.63 13.01 -31.79
N TRP A 434 -7.56 12.07 -31.88
CA TRP A 434 -7.23 10.68 -32.15
C TRP A 434 -6.70 10.53 -33.58
N MET A 435 -5.54 9.90 -33.74
CA MET A 435 -4.95 9.55 -35.03
C MET A 435 -4.90 8.03 -35.14
N SER A 436 -5.37 7.49 -36.27
CA SER A 436 -5.49 6.05 -36.52
C SER A 436 -4.18 5.41 -36.95
#